data_AF-X0U0H4-F1
#
_entry.id   AF-X0U0H4-F1
#
_cell.length_a   1.000
_cell.length_b   1.000
_cell.length_c   1.000
_cell.angle_alpha   90.00
_cell.angle_beta   90.00
_cell.angle_gamma   90.00
#
_symmetry.space_group_name_H-M   'P 1'
#
loop_
_entity.id
_entity.type
_entity.pdbx_description
1 polymer ?
#
loop_
_entity_poly.entity_id
_entity_poly.type
_entity_poly.pdbx_seq_one_letter_code
_entity_poly.pdbx_strand_id
1 'polypeptide(L)'
;MISRERVLAALNHEEADRVPIHDQPWAATVERWHKEGLPVEVNPAEYFDYEIVCFDADTSPRFPVRTVEETEEFVIHTTSYGGLLRDHKDYSTTPEV
;
A
#
# COMPACT_ATOMS: atom_id res chain seq x y z
N MET A 1 -1.00 -25.89 -6.17
CA MET A 1 -0.41 -25.58 -4.85
C MET A 1 -1.27 -24.51 -4.18
N ILE A 2 -1.49 -24.54 -2.86
CA ILE A 2 -2.16 -23.42 -2.16
C ILE A 2 -1.18 -22.28 -1.89
N SER A 3 -1.67 -21.06 -1.62
CA SER A 3 -0.83 -19.87 -1.43
C SER A 3 0.31 -20.06 -0.43
N ARG A 4 0.00 -20.68 0.73
CA ARG A 4 1.01 -20.98 1.75
C ARG A 4 2.12 -21.90 1.25
N GLU A 5 1.76 -22.96 0.53
CA GLU A 5 2.74 -23.92 -0.01
C GLU A 5 3.66 -23.24 -1.03
N ARG A 6 3.10 -22.37 -1.87
CA ARG A 6 3.83 -21.63 -2.91
C ARG A 6 4.85 -20.65 -2.33
N VAL A 7 4.43 -19.89 -1.32
CA VAL A 7 5.34 -18.98 -0.61
C VAL A 7 6.46 -19.76 0.08
N LEU A 8 6.15 -20.89 0.73
CA LEU A 8 7.16 -21.70 1.40
C LEU A 8 8.15 -22.34 0.42
N ALA A 9 7.69 -22.85 -0.72
CA ALA A 9 8.57 -23.40 -1.76
C ALA A 9 9.56 -22.33 -2.25
N ALA A 10 9.08 -21.10 -2.52
CA ALA A 10 9.96 -20.00 -2.93
C ALA A 10 11.00 -19.65 -1.85
N LEU A 11 10.61 -19.59 -0.56
CA LEU A 11 11.52 -19.31 0.56
C LEU A 11 12.54 -20.44 0.80
N ASN A 12 12.18 -21.69 0.50
CA ASN A 12 13.06 -22.84 0.61
C ASN A 12 13.90 -23.10 -0.64
N HIS A 13 13.78 -22.24 -1.67
CA HIS A 13 14.45 -22.41 -2.98
C HIS A 13 14.05 -23.71 -3.69
N GLU A 14 12.78 -24.10 -3.58
CA GLU A 14 12.18 -25.25 -4.24
C GLU A 14 11.34 -24.79 -5.44
N GLU A 15 11.10 -25.69 -6.40
CA GLU A 15 10.26 -25.40 -7.56
C GLU A 15 8.77 -25.37 -7.18
N ALA A 16 8.09 -24.27 -7.51
CA ALA A 16 6.67 -24.08 -7.29
C ALA A 16 5.88 -24.15 -8.61
N ASP A 17 4.54 -24.19 -8.54
CA ASP A 17 3.68 -24.18 -9.74
C ASP A 17 3.69 -22.83 -10.49
N ARG A 18 4.00 -21.73 -9.79
CA ARG A 18 4.35 -20.40 -10.34
C ARG A 18 5.10 -19.57 -9.29
N VAL A 19 5.66 -18.43 -9.70
CA VAL A 19 6.23 -17.44 -8.77
C VAL A 19 5.12 -16.88 -7.87
N PRO A 20 5.26 -16.91 -6.53
CA PRO A 20 4.30 -16.26 -5.64
C PRO A 20 4.33 -14.75 -5.82
N ILE A 21 3.15 -14.11 -5.80
CA ILE A 21 3.00 -12.67 -6.00
C ILE A 21 2.49 -12.05 -4.70
N HIS A 22 3.14 -10.98 -4.25
CA HIS A 22 2.64 -10.10 -3.19
C HIS A 22 3.26 -8.71 -3.37
N ASP A 23 2.44 -7.67 -3.16
CA ASP A 23 2.87 -6.28 -3.24
C ASP A 23 1.94 -5.37 -2.41
N GLN A 24 2.38 -4.15 -2.15
CA GLN A 24 1.60 -3.06 -1.54
C GLN A 24 1.70 -1.80 -2.43
N PRO A 25 0.90 -1.71 -3.50
CA PRO A 25 0.99 -0.59 -4.44
C PRO A 25 0.59 0.73 -3.78
N TRP A 26 1.23 1.81 -4.22
CA TRP A 26 0.83 3.18 -3.85
C TRP A 26 -0.63 3.45 -4.23
N ALA A 27 -1.33 4.24 -3.42
CA ALA A 27 -2.72 4.63 -3.70
C ALA A 27 -2.86 5.26 -5.10
N ALA A 28 -1.92 6.14 -5.48
CA ALA A 28 -1.87 6.74 -6.82
C ALA A 28 -1.75 5.70 -7.96
N THR A 29 -1.02 4.60 -7.74
CA THR A 29 -0.94 3.50 -8.71
C THR A 29 -2.29 2.81 -8.87
N VAL A 30 -2.97 2.54 -7.76
CA VAL A 30 -4.30 1.90 -7.77
C VAL A 30 -5.34 2.80 -8.44
N GLU A 31 -5.34 4.09 -8.13
CA GLU A 31 -6.21 5.09 -8.79
C GLU A 31 -5.99 5.15 -10.30
N ARG A 32 -4.73 5.09 -10.74
CA ARG A 32 -4.40 5.02 -12.16
C ARG A 32 -4.92 3.72 -12.78
N TRP A 33 -4.70 2.56 -12.14
CA TRP A 33 -5.19 1.28 -12.64
C TRP A 33 -6.70 1.24 -12.81
N HIS A 34 -7.47 1.91 -11.95
CA HIS A 34 -8.91 2.05 -12.14
C HIS A 34 -9.28 2.77 -13.44
N LYS A 35 -8.50 3.79 -13.83
CA LYS A 35 -8.65 4.49 -15.12
C LYS A 35 -8.19 3.63 -16.31
N GLU A 36 -7.33 2.65 -16.08
CA GLU A 36 -6.78 1.72 -17.09
C GLU A 36 -7.60 0.43 -17.25
N GLY A 37 -8.59 0.18 -16.38
CA GLY A 37 -9.55 -0.93 -16.51
C GLY A 37 -9.66 -1.86 -15.30
N LEU A 38 -8.94 -1.60 -14.20
CA LEU A 38 -9.14 -2.32 -12.94
C LEU A 38 -10.53 -1.96 -12.35
N PRO A 39 -11.42 -2.92 -12.06
CA PRO A 39 -12.72 -2.61 -11.48
C PRO A 39 -12.59 -1.91 -10.12
N VAL A 40 -13.38 -0.86 -9.89
CA VAL A 40 -13.33 -0.03 -8.67
C VAL A 40 -13.63 -0.83 -7.39
N GLU A 41 -14.47 -1.86 -7.51
CA GLU A 41 -14.90 -2.70 -6.38
C GLU A 41 -13.98 -3.91 -6.14
N VAL A 42 -12.90 -4.06 -6.92
CA VAL A 42 -12.00 -5.21 -6.82
C VAL A 42 -10.67 -4.76 -6.25
N ASN A 43 -10.25 -5.39 -5.16
CA ASN A 43 -8.94 -5.16 -4.57
C ASN A 43 -7.85 -5.64 -5.56
N PRO A 44 -6.77 -4.87 -5.81
CA PRO A 44 -5.65 -5.32 -6.63
C PRO A 44 -5.11 -6.71 -6.24
N ALA A 45 -5.11 -7.04 -4.94
CA ALA A 45 -4.70 -8.34 -4.45
C ALA A 45 -5.58 -9.48 -4.95
N GLU A 46 -6.89 -9.26 -5.07
CA GLU A 46 -7.83 -10.22 -5.65
C GLU A 46 -7.69 -10.28 -7.17
N TYR A 47 -7.49 -9.14 -7.83
CA TYR A 47 -7.37 -9.07 -9.29
C TYR A 47 -6.10 -9.77 -9.81
N PHE A 48 -4.99 -9.67 -9.08
CA PHE A 48 -3.69 -10.22 -9.47
C PHE A 48 -3.32 -11.54 -8.76
N ASP A 49 -4.26 -12.13 -8.01
CA ASP A 49 -4.05 -13.36 -7.23
C ASP A 49 -2.83 -13.30 -6.29
N TYR A 50 -2.79 -12.29 -5.41
CA TYR A 50 -1.74 -12.19 -4.39
C TYR A 50 -1.86 -13.30 -3.36
N GLU A 51 -0.71 -13.79 -2.88
CA GLU A 51 -0.65 -14.95 -1.98
C GLU A 51 -0.78 -14.59 -0.50
N ILE A 52 -0.51 -13.33 -0.14
CA ILE A 52 -0.43 -12.86 1.25
C ILE A 52 -1.40 -11.70 1.45
N VAL A 53 -2.19 -11.80 2.52
CA VAL A 53 -3.04 -10.72 3.03
C VAL A 53 -2.48 -10.29 4.39
N CYS A 54 -2.24 -8.99 4.54
CA CYS A 54 -1.82 -8.39 5.79
C CYS A 54 -3.03 -7.78 6.49
N PHE A 55 -3.13 -7.96 7.80
CA PHE A 55 -4.11 -7.29 8.64
C PHE A 55 -3.42 -6.89 9.94
N ASP A 56 -3.66 -5.66 10.37
CA ASP A 56 -3.02 -5.08 11.54
C ASP A 56 -4.06 -4.36 12.39
N ALA A 57 -3.80 -4.24 13.68
CA ALA A 57 -4.56 -3.35 14.55
C ALA A 57 -3.94 -1.96 14.53
N ASP A 58 -4.75 -0.92 14.68
CA ASP A 58 -4.23 0.43 14.94
C ASP A 58 -3.57 0.46 16.33
N THR A 59 -2.24 0.40 16.33
CA THR A 59 -1.38 0.50 17.52
C THR A 59 -0.78 1.90 17.69
N SER A 60 -1.28 2.92 16.98
CA SER A 60 -0.76 4.28 17.11
C SER A 60 -1.15 4.91 18.45
N PRO A 61 -0.42 5.94 18.93
CA PRO A 61 -0.82 6.76 20.08
C PRO A 61 -2.12 7.54 19.86
N ARG A 62 -2.67 7.56 18.63
CA ARG A 62 -3.90 8.26 18.24
C ARG A 62 -3.89 9.75 18.57
N PHE A 63 -2.73 10.40 18.48
CA PHE A 63 -2.70 11.86 18.58
C PHE A 63 -3.55 12.49 17.46
N PRO A 64 -4.21 13.63 17.70
CA PRO A 64 -4.99 14.31 16.68
C PRO A 64 -4.14 14.65 15.44
N VAL A 65 -4.63 14.22 14.27
CA VAL A 65 -4.12 14.64 12.97
C VAL A 65 -4.72 16.00 12.64
N ARG A 66 -3.86 16.99 12.35
CA ARG A 66 -4.27 18.33 11.96
C ARG A 66 -3.46 18.80 10.76
N THR A 67 -4.11 19.50 9.83
CA THR A 67 -3.43 20.26 8.79
C THR A 67 -2.73 21.46 9.43
N VAL A 68 -1.44 21.59 9.14
CA VAL A 68 -0.58 22.70 9.57
C VAL A 68 -0.51 23.75 8.46
N GLU A 69 -0.36 23.31 7.22
CA GLU A 69 -0.27 24.15 6.03
C GLU A 69 -0.89 23.41 4.85
N GLU A 70 -1.59 24.11 3.99
CA GLU A 70 -2.13 23.57 2.75
C GLU A 70 -1.91 24.58 1.63
N THR A 71 -1.24 24.15 0.56
CA THR A 71 -0.99 24.92 -0.65
C THR A 71 -1.68 24.26 -1.84
N GLU A 72 -1.52 24.80 -3.05
CA GLU A 72 -1.97 24.14 -4.27
C GLU A 72 -1.21 22.83 -4.54
N GLU A 73 0.05 22.73 -4.09
CA GLU A 73 0.94 21.62 -4.41
C GLU A 73 0.97 20.53 -3.31
N PHE A 74 0.94 20.94 -2.03
CA PHE A 74 1.16 20.02 -0.92
C PHE A 74 0.28 20.31 0.30
N VAL A 75 0.17 19.30 1.17
CA VAL A 75 -0.46 19.38 2.48
C VAL A 75 0.57 18.99 3.53
N ILE A 76 0.80 19.85 4.51
CA ILE A 76 1.58 19.54 5.70
C ILE A 76 0.62 19.22 6.84
N HIS A 77 0.76 18.05 7.46
CA HIS A 77 -0.10 17.65 8.58
C HIS A 77 0.66 16.91 9.67
N THR A 78 0.11 16.88 10.88
CA THR A 78 0.62 16.01 11.94
C THR A 78 0.23 14.55 11.70
N THR A 79 1.01 13.61 12.20
CA THR A 79 0.66 12.18 12.19
C THR A 79 0.09 11.74 13.54
N SER A 80 -0.56 10.57 13.58
CA SER A 80 -1.05 9.97 14.83
C SER A 80 0.07 9.60 15.83
N TYR A 81 1.33 9.66 15.40
CA TYR A 81 2.55 9.48 16.20
C TYR A 81 3.22 10.80 16.61
N GLY A 82 2.64 11.96 16.24
CA GLY A 82 3.15 13.28 16.61
C GLY A 82 4.26 13.82 15.70
N GLY A 83 4.52 13.15 14.56
CA GLY A 83 5.40 13.66 13.51
C GLY A 83 4.72 14.71 12.63
N LEU A 84 5.50 15.36 11.76
CA LEU A 84 5.00 16.18 10.66
C LEU A 84 5.29 15.46 9.33
N LEU A 85 4.30 15.44 8.45
CA LEU A 85 4.40 14.87 7.10
C LEU A 85 4.02 15.95 6.08
N ARG A 86 4.68 15.93 4.91
CA ARG A 86 4.32 16.75 3.75
C ARG A 86 3.97 15.81 2.59
N ASP A 87 2.70 15.80 2.21
CA ASP A 87 2.18 15.01 1.10
C ASP A 87 1.88 15.90 -0.10
N HIS A 88 2.28 15.46 -1.30
CA HIS A 88 1.89 16.10 -2.56
C HIS A 88 0.45 15.71 -2.91
N LYS A 89 -0.34 16.67 -3.43
CA LYS A 89 -1.74 16.44 -3.76
C LYS A 89 -1.95 15.60 -5.02
N ASP A 90 -1.07 15.78 -6.01
CA ASP A 90 -1.29 15.23 -7.35
C ASP A 90 -0.55 13.91 -7.60
N TYR A 91 0.48 13.60 -6.81
CA TYR A 91 1.30 12.39 -6.99
C TYR A 91 1.96 11.98 -5.68
N SER A 92 2.21 10.68 -5.51
CA SER A 92 3.00 10.18 -4.39
C SER A 92 4.49 10.33 -4.68
N THR A 93 5.26 10.84 -3.72
CA THR A 93 6.73 10.79 -3.73
C THR A 93 7.23 9.81 -2.68
N THR A 94 8.50 9.40 -2.80
CA THR A 94 9.18 8.76 -1.66
C THR A 94 9.37 9.80 -0.56
N PRO A 95 9.21 9.43 0.74
CA PRO A 95 9.50 10.35 1.84
C PRO A 95 10.92 10.94 1.71
N GLU A 96 11.01 12.26 1.77
CA GLU A 96 12.29 12.97 1.86
C GLU A 96 12.77 12.93 3.32
N VAL A 97 14.07 12.63 3.54
CA VAL A 97 14.71 12.54 4.87
C VAL A 97 15.32 13.87 5.28
#